data_AF-A0A7Y4SML8-F1
#
_entry.id   AF-A0A7Y4SML8-F1
#
_cell.length_a   1.000
_cell.length_b   1.000
_cell.length_c   1.000
_cell.angle_alpha   90.00
_cell.angle_beta   90.00
_cell.angle_gamma   90.00
#
_symmetry.space_group_name_H-M   'P 1'
#
loop_
_entity.id
_entity.type
_entity.pdbx_description
1 polymer ?
#
loop_
_entity_poly.entity_id
_entity_poly.type
_entity_poly.pdbx_seq_one_letter_code
_entity_poly.pdbx_strand_id
1 'polypeptide(L)' 'MIAKPLTYDEHKAAEAAFRGYPPNPDWTGSAQEIYVRLCAAIAKRRATSLDPANERELEEVGR' A
#
# COMPACT_ATOMS: atom_id res chain seq x y z
N MET A 1 -6.34 -17.62 11.09
CA MET A 1 -5.65 -17.51 9.79
C MET A 1 -4.25 -17.00 10.10
N ILE A 2 -3.20 -17.82 9.92
CA ILE A 2 -1.83 -17.39 10.24
C ILE A 2 -1.38 -16.44 9.11
N ALA A 3 -1.23 -15.15 9.41
CA ALA A 3 -0.65 -14.20 8.47
C ALA A 3 0.78 -14.65 8.17
N LYS A 4 1.05 -15.00 6.91
CA LYS A 4 2.41 -15.36 6.48
C LYS A 4 3.26 -14.09 6.60
N PRO A 5 4.41 -14.14 7.29
CA PRO A 5 5.27 -12.98 7.40
C PRO A 5 5.67 -12.55 5.99
N LEU A 6 5.53 -11.25 5.71
CA LEU A 6 5.99 -10.64 4.47
C LEU A 6 7.47 -10.96 4.28
N THR A 7 7.84 -11.36 3.06
CA THR A 7 9.22 -11.59 2.68
C THR A 7 10.03 -10.30 2.77
N TYR A 8 11.36 -10.41 2.75
CA TYR A 8 12.25 -9.25 2.83
C TYR A 8 11.97 -8.24 1.71
N ASP A 9 11.79 -8.73 0.48
CA ASP A 9 11.50 -7.89 -0.69
C ASP A 9 10.17 -7.17 -0.57
N GLU A 10 9.13 -7.82 -0.03
CA GLU A 10 7.81 -7.22 0.16
C GLU A 10 7.84 -6.10 1.21
N HIS A 11 8.61 -6.26 2.28
CA HIS A 11 8.85 -5.18 3.23
C HIS A 11 9.59 -4.01 2.57
N LYS A 12 10.65 -4.28 1.82
CA LYS A 12 11.42 -3.24 1.12
C LYS A 12 10.59 -2.52 0.06
N ALA A 13 9.75 -3.23 -0.66
CA ALA A 13 8.80 -2.67 -1.62
C ALA A 13 7.80 -1.74 -0.93
N ALA A 14 7.23 -2.17 0.20
CA ALA A 14 6.32 -1.34 0.96
C ALA A 14 7.01 -0.06 1.48
N GLU A 15 8.19 -0.19 2.09
CA GLU A 15 8.98 0.95 2.54
C GLU A 15 9.31 1.91 1.39
N ALA A 16 9.71 1.38 0.23
CA ALA A 16 10.01 2.18 -0.94
C ALA A 16 8.79 2.95 -1.45
N ALA A 17 7.61 2.31 -1.50
CA ALA A 17 6.37 2.97 -1.92
C ALA A 17 5.99 4.13 -0.99
N PHE A 18 6.14 3.96 0.32
CA PHE A 18 5.86 5.03 1.29
C PHE A 18 6.90 6.16 1.26
N ARG A 19 8.17 5.82 1.09
CA ARG A 19 9.27 6.81 1.00
C ARG A 19 9.32 7.53 -0.34
N GLY A 20 8.74 6.95 -1.40
CA GLY A 20 8.87 7.42 -2.78
C GLY A 20 10.18 7.02 -3.45
N TYR A 21 10.79 5.92 -3.02
CA TYR A 21 11.97 5.35 -3.69
C TYR A 21 11.59 4.64 -4.99
N PRO A 22 12.52 4.53 -5.97
CA PRO A 22 12.28 3.78 -7.19
C PRO A 22 12.09 2.28 -6.92
N PRO A 23 11.34 1.55 -7.78
CA PRO A 23 11.21 0.12 -7.67
C PRO A 23 12.54 -0.58 -7.94
N ASN A 24 12.88 -1.62 -7.18
CA ASN A 24 14.05 -2.44 -7.46
C ASN A 24 13.66 -3.60 -8.39
N PRO A 25 14.38 -3.80 -9.51
CA PRO A 25 14.09 -4.87 -10.46
C PRO A 25 14.39 -6.28 -9.90
N ASP A 26 15.24 -6.39 -8.89
CA ASP A 26 15.57 -7.65 -8.20
C ASP A 26 14.46 -8.18 -7.28
N TRP A 27 13.42 -7.39 -7.02
CA TRP A 27 12.30 -7.82 -6.19
C TRP A 27 11.49 -8.93 -6.83
N THR A 28 10.96 -9.82 -5.98
CA THR A 28 10.01 -10.84 -6.41
C THR A 28 8.76 -10.21 -7.03
N GLY A 29 8.07 -10.97 -7.89
CA GLY A 29 6.84 -10.50 -8.55
C GLY A 29 5.78 -10.00 -7.56
N SER A 30 5.65 -10.65 -6.39
CA SER A 30 4.76 -10.21 -5.31
C SER A 30 5.16 -8.85 -4.74
N ALA A 31 6.45 -8.62 -4.50
CA ALA A 31 6.95 -7.36 -3.98
C ALA A 31 6.77 -6.20 -4.97
N GLN A 32 7.00 -6.45 -6.27
CA GLN A 32 6.71 -5.46 -7.31
C GLN A 32 5.22 -5.12 -7.37
N GLU A 33 4.35 -6.12 -7.26
CA GLU A 33 2.91 -5.91 -7.21
C GLU A 33 2.51 -5.07 -5.99
N ILE A 34 3.05 -5.36 -4.81
CA ILE A 34 2.81 -4.58 -3.59
C ILE A 34 3.27 -3.13 -3.76
N TYR A 35 4.45 -2.90 -4.33
CA TYR A 35 4.96 -1.55 -4.60
C TYR A 35 3.99 -0.76 -5.48
N VAL A 36 3.56 -1.34 -6.62
CA VAL A 36 2.65 -0.69 -7.57
C VAL A 36 1.30 -0.40 -6.91
N ARG A 37 0.73 -1.37 -6.18
CA ARG A 37 -0.56 -1.21 -5.48
C ARG A 37 -0.48 -0.14 -4.39
N LEU A 38 0.60 -0.11 -3.61
CA LEU A 38 0.81 0.92 -2.59
C LEU A 38 1.00 2.30 -3.20
N CYS A 39 1.81 2.45 -4.25
CA CYS A 39 1.95 3.72 -4.95
C CYS A 39 0.60 4.22 -5.49
N ALA A 40 -0.19 3.35 -6.10
CA ALA A 40 -1.53 3.68 -6.57
C ALA A 40 -2.47 4.08 -5.43
N ALA A 41 -2.45 3.35 -4.31
CA ALA A 41 -3.26 3.66 -3.13
C ALA A 41 -2.85 4.98 -2.46
N ILE A 42 -1.55 5.27 -2.37
CA ILE A 42 -1.01 6.53 -1.84
C ILE A 42 -1.40 7.70 -2.76
N ALA A 43 -1.25 7.54 -4.07
CA ALA A 43 -1.66 8.54 -5.06
C ALA A 43 -3.18 8.79 -5.01
N LYS A 44 -3.98 7.72 -4.95
CA LYS A 44 -5.44 7.80 -4.78
C LYS A 44 -5.81 8.52 -3.48
N ARG A 45 -5.17 8.16 -2.35
CA ARG A 45 -5.40 8.82 -1.06
C ARG A 45 -5.05 10.30 -1.13
N ARG A 46 -3.95 10.69 -1.78
CA ARG A 46 -3.60 12.12 -1.96
C ARG A 46 -4.61 12.85 -2.84
N ALA A 47 -5.09 12.22 -3.91
CA ALA A 47 -6.13 12.80 -4.77
C ALA A 47 -7.45 12.95 -4.00
N THR A 48 -7.83 11.96 -3.20
CA THR A 48 -9.03 12.00 -2.34
C THR A 48 -8.84 12.93 -1.14
N SER A 49 -7.65 13.13 -0.59
CA SER A 49 -7.44 14.12 0.49
C SER A 49 -7.59 15.57 0.02
N LEU A 50 -7.59 15.82 -1.29
CA LEU A 50 -7.97 17.12 -1.87
C LEU A 50 -9.50 17.23 -2.10
N ASP A 51 -10.25 16.17 -1.80
CA ASP A 51 -11.71 16.09 -1.89
C ASP A 51 -12.28 15.55 -0.56
N PRO A 52 -12.73 16.42 0.37
CA PRO A 52 -13.17 16.00 1.71
C PRO A 52 -14.46 15.14 1.76
N ALA A 53 -14.83 14.42 0.69
CA ALA A 53 -16.13 13.75 0.55
C ALA A 53 -16.12 12.20 0.52
N ASN A 54 -15.05 11.50 0.93
CA ASN A 54 -15.07 10.03 1.02
C ASN A 54 -14.67 9.44 2.38
N GLU A 55 -15.02 10.11 3.47
CA GLU A 55 -14.98 9.56 4.82
C GLU A 55 -16.19 8.63 5.10
N ARG A 56 -16.43 7.57 4.32
CA ARG A 56 -17.42 6.54 4.69
C ARG A 56 -17.09 5.18 4.08
N GLU A 57 -16.37 4.32 4.83
CA GLU A 57 -16.64 2.87 4.94
C GLU A 57 -15.71 2.19 5.98
N LEU A 58 -15.59 2.76 7.19
CA LEU A 58 -15.07 2.03 8.36
C LEU A 58 -15.91 2.38 9.59
N GLU A 59 -17.24 2.33 9.42
CA GLU A 59 -18.17 2.27 10.55
C GLU A 59 -19.18 1.16 10.25
N GLU A 60 -18.80 -0.08 10.54
CA GLU A 60 -19.70 -1.10 11.04
C GLU A 60 -18.88 -2.09 11.87
N VAL A 61 -18.99 -1.99 13.20
CA VAL A 61 -19.37 -3.07 14.12
C VAL A 61 -19.02 -2.62 15.54
N GLY A 62 -20.07 -2.38 16.33
CA GLY A 62 -19.93 -2.17 17.77
C GLY A 62 -21.14 -1.49 18.39
N ARG A 63 -22.33 -2.04 18.15
CA ARG A 63 -23.54 -1.68 18.91
C ARG A 63 -23.55 -2.40 20.26
#